data_AF-A0A496ASB8-F1
#
_entry.id   AF-A0A496ASB8-F1
#
_cell.length_a   1.000
_cell.length_b   1.000
_cell.length_c   1.000
_cell.angle_alpha   90.00
_cell.angle_beta   90.00
_cell.angle_gamma   90.00
#
_symmetry.space_group_name_H-M   'P 1'
#
loop_
_entity.id
_entity.type
_entity.pdbx_description
1 polymer ?
#
loop_
_entity_poly.entity_id
_entity_poly.type
_entity_poly.pdbx_seq_one_letter_code
_entity_poly.pdbx_strand_id
1 'polypeptide(L)'
;MAVSSLPTSKNLEFPLLQLLSDKREWGIADIVDTLAAHYSLTTADLEESLPSGQPRFYHRCNWARLDLKAAGLVDFPKQGYSRITARGLQELHECRLSGELTREERQRMREEPAAPKAENIEKTQRRLPKRIVIDPNILMGKPSIRGTRLGVEFILDLLAQGWSEAEILENYPSLVLEDIRACLAYASAMMDAAKDYPCPMELTHALLSR
;
A
#
# COMPACT_ATOMS: atom_id res chain seq x y z
N MET A 1 5.47 22.16 6.80
CA MET A 1 4.09 21.68 6.99
C MET A 1 4.09 20.80 8.23
N ALA A 2 3.07 20.91 9.08
CA ALA A 2 3.02 20.18 10.34
C ALA A 2 2.93 18.67 10.06
N VAL A 3 3.75 17.87 10.76
CA VAL A 3 3.68 16.41 10.73
C VAL A 3 2.26 16.02 11.13
N SER A 4 1.52 15.36 10.25
CA SER A 4 0.14 14.93 10.53
C SER A 4 0.16 13.98 11.74
N SER A 5 -0.61 14.31 12.79
CA SER A 5 -0.73 13.52 14.03
C SER A 5 -1.51 12.22 13.85
N LEU A 6 -2.10 12.01 12.67
CA LEU A 6 -2.85 10.81 12.35
C LEU A 6 -1.94 9.57 12.30
N PRO A 7 -2.44 8.39 12.74
CA PRO A 7 -1.71 7.13 12.58
C PRO A 7 -1.48 6.81 11.09
N THR A 8 -0.31 6.25 10.77
CA THR A 8 0.01 5.80 9.39
C THR A 8 -0.70 4.48 9.07
N SER A 9 -0.79 4.09 7.79
CA SER A 9 -1.37 2.78 7.41
C SER A 9 -0.74 1.61 8.16
N LYS A 10 0.58 1.64 8.33
CA LYS A 10 1.33 0.63 9.08
C LYS A 10 0.96 0.57 10.56
N ASN A 11 0.63 1.70 11.19
CA ASN A 11 0.15 1.71 12.57
C ASN A 11 -1.23 1.06 12.69
N LEU A 12 -2.04 1.11 11.63
CA LEU A 12 -3.42 0.60 11.61
C LEU A 12 -3.49 -0.93 11.37
N GLU A 13 -2.47 -1.55 10.80
CA GLU A 13 -2.47 -2.98 10.43
C GLU A 13 -2.82 -3.91 11.61
N PHE A 14 -2.16 -3.73 12.76
CA PHE A 14 -2.39 -4.59 13.92
C PHE A 14 -3.75 -4.35 14.60
N PRO A 15 -4.16 -3.11 14.92
CA PRO A 15 -5.52 -2.84 15.43
C PRO A 15 -6.63 -3.30 14.48
N LEU A 16 -6.42 -3.17 13.17
CA LEU A 16 -7.34 -3.69 12.17
C LEU A 16 -7.42 -5.23 12.22
N LEU A 17 -6.28 -5.91 12.32
CA LEU A 17 -6.27 -7.37 12.44
C LEU A 17 -6.94 -7.84 13.75
N GLN A 18 -6.76 -7.10 14.86
CA GLN A 18 -7.47 -7.33 16.11
C GLN A 18 -8.98 -7.13 15.95
N LEU A 19 -9.41 -6.07 15.26
CA LEU A 19 -10.82 -5.79 14.99
C LEU A 19 -11.51 -6.95 14.25
N LEU A 20 -10.83 -7.50 13.24
CA LEU A 20 -11.35 -8.61 12.43
C LEU A 20 -11.27 -9.98 13.12
N SER A 21 -10.73 -10.06 14.34
CA SER A 21 -10.51 -11.34 15.05
C SER A 21 -11.79 -12.07 15.45
N ASP A 22 -12.93 -11.36 15.44
CA ASP A 22 -14.28 -11.90 15.60
C ASP A 22 -14.75 -12.76 14.40
N LYS A 23 -13.94 -12.83 13.34
CA LYS A 23 -14.18 -13.61 12.11
C LYS A 23 -15.39 -13.16 11.30
N ARG A 24 -16.02 -12.03 11.66
CA ARG A 24 -17.16 -11.49 10.91
C ARG A 24 -16.65 -10.65 9.73
N GLU A 25 -17.57 -10.33 8.83
CA GLU A 25 -17.30 -9.39 7.73
C GLU A 25 -17.50 -7.96 8.22
N TRP A 26 -16.51 -7.11 8.02
CA TRP A 26 -16.56 -5.71 8.40
C TRP A 26 -16.56 -4.81 7.17
N GLY A 27 -17.47 -3.84 7.12
CA GLY A 27 -17.48 -2.81 6.08
C GLY A 27 -16.40 -1.74 6.34
N ILE A 28 -15.92 -1.09 5.29
CA ILE A 28 -14.90 -0.04 5.41
C ILE A 28 -15.35 1.12 6.31
N ALA A 29 -16.63 1.52 6.28
CA ALA A 29 -17.15 2.56 7.15
C ALA A 29 -17.04 2.16 8.62
N ASP A 30 -17.51 0.97 8.98
CA ASP A 30 -17.43 0.45 10.34
C ASP A 30 -15.98 0.29 10.83
N ILE A 31 -15.07 -0.10 9.93
CA ILE A 31 -13.63 -0.18 10.22
C ILE A 31 -13.08 1.20 10.54
N VAL A 32 -13.38 2.19 9.69
CA VAL A 32 -12.90 3.57 9.87
C VAL A 32 -13.44 4.15 11.17
N ASP A 33 -14.73 4.01 11.45
CA ASP A 33 -15.34 4.53 12.69
C ASP A 33 -14.75 3.87 13.94
N THR A 34 -14.56 2.54 13.91
CA THR A 34 -14.00 1.81 15.05
C THR A 34 -12.54 2.15 15.29
N LEU A 35 -11.74 2.26 14.22
CA LEU A 35 -10.34 2.66 14.35
C LEU A 35 -10.21 4.14 14.75
N ALA A 36 -11.06 5.03 14.25
CA ALA A 36 -11.09 6.43 14.68
C ALA A 36 -11.36 6.54 16.18
N ALA A 37 -12.34 5.79 16.70
CA ALA A 37 -12.63 5.70 18.12
C ALA A 37 -11.45 5.11 18.92
N HIS A 38 -10.79 4.07 18.40
CA HIS A 38 -9.61 3.47 19.04
C HIS A 38 -8.46 4.46 19.23
N TYR A 39 -8.21 5.31 18.22
CA TYR A 39 -7.19 6.34 18.27
C TYR A 39 -7.67 7.66 18.89
N SER A 40 -8.92 7.72 19.36
CA SER A 40 -9.54 8.94 19.92
C SER A 40 -9.43 10.14 18.97
N LEU A 41 -9.63 9.91 17.67
CA LEU A 41 -9.54 10.95 16.65
C LEU A 41 -10.71 11.94 16.75
N THR A 42 -10.41 13.22 16.59
CA THR A 42 -11.41 14.29 16.58
C THR A 42 -12.06 14.45 15.20
N THR A 43 -13.17 15.18 15.13
CA THR A 43 -13.78 15.55 13.84
C THR A 43 -12.80 16.30 12.94
N ALA A 44 -11.98 17.19 13.52
CA ALA A 44 -10.96 17.92 12.77
C ALA A 44 -9.88 16.98 12.17
N ASP A 45 -9.51 15.93 12.90
CA ASP A 45 -8.57 14.91 12.39
C ASP A 45 -9.18 14.11 11.23
N LEU A 46 -10.47 13.82 11.27
CA LEU A 46 -11.18 13.08 10.22
C LEU A 46 -11.47 13.95 8.98
N GLU A 47 -11.60 15.26 9.16
CA GLU A 47 -11.70 16.25 8.08
C GLU A 47 -10.34 16.50 7.39
N GLU A 48 -9.22 16.08 7.99
CA GLU A 48 -7.91 16.19 7.37
C GLU A 48 -7.91 15.45 6.02
N SER A 49 -7.60 16.20 4.96
CA SER A 49 -7.68 15.71 3.59
C SER A 49 -6.30 15.65 2.94
N LEU A 50 -6.18 14.73 1.99
CA LEU A 50 -5.07 14.67 1.06
C LEU A 50 -5.16 15.81 0.03
N PRO A 51 -4.07 16.16 -0.67
CA PRO A 51 -4.11 17.11 -1.80
C PRO A 51 -5.17 16.75 -2.87
N SER A 52 -5.45 15.45 -3.03
CA SER A 52 -6.50 14.93 -3.91
C SER A 52 -7.93 15.21 -3.44
N GLY A 53 -8.13 15.73 -2.22
CA GLY A 53 -9.42 15.96 -1.59
C GLY A 53 -10.02 14.73 -0.90
N GLN A 54 -9.32 13.60 -0.88
CA GLN A 54 -9.77 12.42 -0.13
C GLN A 54 -9.47 12.54 1.36
N PRO A 55 -10.35 12.07 2.27
CA PRO A 55 -10.04 12.04 3.69
C PRO A 55 -8.82 11.18 4.00
N ARG A 56 -7.82 11.75 4.66
CA ARG A 56 -6.50 11.11 4.88
C ARG A 56 -6.62 9.84 5.72
N PHE A 57 -7.41 9.87 6.79
CA PHE A 57 -7.58 8.72 7.68
C PHE A 57 -8.30 7.54 6.98
N TYR A 58 -9.38 7.83 6.24
CA TYR A 58 -10.08 6.82 5.43
C TYR A 58 -9.12 6.15 4.44
N HIS A 59 -8.33 6.95 3.73
CA HIS A 59 -7.37 6.45 2.75
C HIS A 59 -6.31 5.54 3.41
N ARG A 60 -5.80 5.92 4.59
CA ARG A 60 -4.84 5.08 5.36
C ARG A 60 -5.46 3.77 5.84
N CYS A 61 -6.73 3.77 6.27
CA CYS A 61 -7.46 2.53 6.60
C CYS A 61 -7.59 1.62 5.37
N ASN A 62 -7.87 2.19 4.19
CA ASN A 62 -7.97 1.41 2.97
C ASN A 62 -6.63 0.77 2.57
N TRP A 63 -5.52 1.47 2.77
CA TRP A 63 -4.18 0.92 2.56
C TRP A 63 -3.85 -0.21 3.52
N ALA A 64 -4.10 -0.02 4.83
CA ALA A 64 -3.88 -1.09 5.82
C ALA A 64 -4.63 -2.38 5.46
N ARG A 65 -5.87 -2.26 4.97
CA ARG A 65 -6.65 -3.42 4.48
C ARG A 65 -6.00 -4.09 3.28
N LEU A 66 -5.53 -3.31 2.31
CA LEU A 66 -4.86 -3.83 1.13
C LEU A 66 -3.56 -4.54 1.49
N ASP A 67 -2.77 -3.97 2.41
CA ASP A 67 -1.51 -4.53 2.91
C ASP A 67 -1.73 -5.86 3.68
N LEU A 68 -2.75 -5.94 4.53
CA LEU A 68 -3.11 -7.19 5.20
C LEU A 68 -3.64 -8.26 4.23
N LYS A 69 -4.43 -7.85 3.22
CA LYS A 69 -4.90 -8.78 2.18
C LYS A 69 -3.74 -9.33 1.37
N ALA A 70 -2.82 -8.45 1.06
CA ALA A 70 -1.58 -8.76 0.40
C ALA A 70 -0.76 -9.82 1.15
N ALA A 71 -0.59 -9.65 2.45
CA ALA A 71 0.08 -10.61 3.32
C ALA A 71 -0.70 -11.93 3.50
N GLY A 72 -1.93 -12.02 2.97
CA GLY A 72 -2.80 -13.19 3.11
C GLY A 72 -3.44 -13.30 4.49
N LEU A 73 -3.43 -12.22 5.28
CA LEU A 73 -3.99 -12.17 6.64
C LEU A 73 -5.47 -11.80 6.62
N VAL A 74 -5.93 -11.12 5.57
CA VAL A 74 -7.31 -10.68 5.36
C VAL A 74 -7.79 -11.07 3.96
N ASP A 75 -9.07 -11.41 3.80
CA ASP A 75 -9.73 -11.56 2.52
C ASP A 75 -10.82 -10.49 2.32
N PHE A 76 -11.22 -10.25 1.07
CA PHE A 76 -12.34 -9.35 0.75
C PHE A 76 -13.47 -10.18 0.15
N PRO A 77 -14.45 -10.61 0.95
CA PRO A 77 -15.53 -11.47 0.47
C PRO A 77 -16.46 -10.74 -0.51
N LYS A 78 -16.61 -9.43 -0.34
CA LYS A 78 -17.38 -8.54 -1.22
C LYS A 78 -16.78 -7.13 -1.21
N GLN A 79 -17.15 -6.30 -2.19
CA GLN A 79 -16.59 -4.95 -2.35
C GLN A 79 -16.76 -4.13 -1.08
N GLY A 80 -15.67 -3.53 -0.60
CA GLY A 80 -15.69 -2.69 0.60
C GLY A 80 -15.72 -3.44 1.93
N TYR A 81 -15.74 -4.78 1.93
CA TYR A 81 -15.73 -5.60 3.14
C TYR A 81 -14.40 -6.34 3.33
N SER A 82 -14.07 -6.62 4.59
CA SER A 82 -12.88 -7.36 5.01
C SER A 82 -13.22 -8.40 6.05
N ARG A 83 -12.52 -9.54 6.01
CA ARG A 83 -12.60 -10.60 7.02
C ARG A 83 -11.22 -11.22 7.21
N ILE A 84 -10.89 -11.65 8.43
CA ILE A 84 -9.61 -12.27 8.74
C ILE A 84 -9.53 -13.69 8.14
N THR A 85 -8.35 -14.09 7.65
CA THR A 85 -8.10 -15.46 7.18
C THR A 85 -7.66 -16.35 8.35
N ALA A 86 -7.60 -17.67 8.12
CA ALA A 86 -7.00 -18.60 9.09
C ALA A 86 -5.54 -18.23 9.41
N ARG A 87 -4.76 -17.83 8.39
CA ARG A 87 -3.39 -17.33 8.56
C ARG A 87 -3.36 -16.03 9.36
N GLY A 88 -4.29 -15.10 9.12
CA GLY A 88 -4.42 -13.87 9.89
C GLY A 88 -4.70 -14.13 11.38
N LEU A 89 -5.56 -15.08 11.70
CA LEU A 89 -5.83 -15.48 13.08
C LEU A 89 -4.60 -16.11 13.74
N GLN A 90 -3.86 -16.94 13.00
CA GLN A 90 -2.61 -17.52 13.47
C GLN A 90 -1.56 -16.43 13.74
N GLU A 91 -1.34 -15.52 12.81
CA GLU A 91 -0.42 -14.38 12.96
C GLU A 91 -0.80 -13.52 14.17
N LEU A 92 -2.10 -13.29 14.39
CA LEU A 92 -2.59 -12.53 15.54
C LEU A 92 -2.33 -13.26 16.86
N HIS A 93 -2.49 -14.59 16.87
CA HIS A 93 -2.18 -15.43 18.02
C HIS A 93 -0.68 -15.45 18.29
N GLU A 94 0.14 -15.62 17.25
CA GLU A 94 1.61 -15.56 17.32
C GLU A 94 2.10 -14.19 17.75
N CYS A 95 1.54 -13.08 17.26
CA CYS A 95 1.87 -11.73 17.73
C CYS A 95 1.50 -11.53 19.21
N ARG A 96 0.37 -12.10 19.66
CA ARG A 96 -0.05 -12.06 21.07
C ARG A 96 0.91 -12.88 21.94
N LEU A 97 1.31 -14.05 21.48
CA LEU A 97 2.34 -14.89 22.11
C LEU A 97 3.73 -14.26 22.01
N SER A 98 4.00 -13.43 20.99
CA SER A 98 5.30 -12.74 20.78
C SER A 98 5.55 -11.63 21.79
N GLY A 99 4.51 -11.22 22.53
CA GLY A 99 4.63 -10.49 23.79
C GLY A 99 5.23 -11.32 24.94
N GLU A 100 5.24 -12.64 24.82
CA GLU A 100 5.77 -13.62 25.79
C GLU A 100 6.93 -14.48 25.23
N LEU A 101 7.18 -14.51 23.91
CA LEU A 101 8.23 -15.33 23.27
C LEU A 101 9.63 -14.70 23.37
N THR A 102 10.62 -15.56 23.58
CA THR A 102 12.02 -15.19 23.84
C THR A 102 12.74 -14.69 22.57
N ARG A 103 13.82 -13.90 22.75
CA ARG A 103 14.62 -13.31 21.66
C ARG A 103 15.08 -14.33 20.60
N GLU A 104 15.21 -15.59 20.98
CA GLU A 104 15.73 -16.68 20.14
C GLU A 104 14.70 -17.18 19.13
N GLU A 105 13.40 -17.08 19.44
CA GLU A 105 12.32 -17.54 18.55
C GLU A 105 12.02 -16.51 17.45
N ARG A 106 12.19 -15.21 17.76
CA ARG A 106 12.16 -14.10 16.78
C ARG A 106 13.28 -14.22 15.73
N GLN A 107 14.39 -14.86 16.09
CA GLN A 107 15.50 -15.12 15.19
C GLN A 107 15.14 -16.23 14.19
N ARG A 108 14.40 -17.26 14.62
CA ARG A 108 14.00 -18.40 13.76
C ARG A 108 12.93 -18.03 12.73
N MET A 109 11.99 -17.14 13.05
CA MET A 109 10.96 -16.69 12.10
C MET A 109 11.51 -15.82 10.95
N ARG A 110 12.74 -15.30 11.08
CA ARG A 110 13.46 -14.68 9.94
C ARG A 110 14.02 -15.72 8.96
N GLU A 111 14.05 -16.99 9.34
CA GLU A 111 14.72 -18.07 8.62
C GLU A 111 13.78 -19.29 8.43
N GLU A 112 12.73 -19.18 7.61
CA GLU A 112 12.09 -20.34 6.96
C GLU A 112 11.56 -20.01 5.54
N PRO A 113 11.55 -20.98 4.60
CA PRO A 113 11.79 -20.73 3.17
C PRO A 113 10.55 -20.49 2.29
N ALA A 114 10.83 -19.93 1.11
CA ALA A 114 9.91 -19.59 0.03
C ALA A 114 9.27 -20.79 -0.70
N ALA A 115 8.08 -20.59 -1.29
CA ALA A 115 7.49 -21.48 -2.30
C ALA A 115 6.47 -20.75 -3.23
N PRO A 116 6.23 -21.23 -4.48
CA PRO A 116 7.09 -21.92 -5.44
C PRO A 116 7.25 -21.16 -6.78
N LYS A 117 8.16 -21.67 -7.63
CA LYS A 117 8.74 -21.03 -8.84
C LYS A 117 7.78 -20.95 -10.03
N ALA A 118 7.86 -19.86 -10.81
CA ALA A 118 7.40 -19.80 -12.20
C ALA A 118 8.50 -19.21 -13.11
N GLU A 119 9.07 -20.12 -13.87
CA GLU A 119 10.19 -20.01 -14.79
C GLU A 119 9.72 -19.34 -16.11
N ASN A 120 9.73 -17.99 -16.19
CA ASN A 120 9.72 -17.28 -17.49
C ASN A 120 9.92 -15.74 -17.42
N ILE A 121 10.71 -15.22 -16.47
CA ILE A 121 10.84 -13.75 -16.24
C ILE A 121 12.08 -13.14 -16.97
N GLU A 122 13.00 -13.97 -17.48
CA GLU A 122 14.35 -13.52 -17.86
C GLU A 122 14.45 -12.52 -19.01
N LYS A 123 13.46 -12.42 -19.92
CA LYS A 123 13.59 -11.54 -21.09
C LYS A 123 13.21 -10.07 -20.83
N THR A 124 12.38 -9.77 -19.83
CA THR A 124 11.89 -8.40 -19.57
C THR A 124 12.75 -7.64 -18.55
N GLN A 125 13.47 -8.35 -17.67
CA GLN A 125 14.25 -7.73 -16.58
C GLN A 125 15.48 -6.93 -17.01
N ARG A 126 15.99 -7.13 -18.23
CA ARG A 126 17.30 -6.59 -18.64
C ARG A 126 17.32 -5.08 -18.90
N ARG A 127 16.17 -4.38 -18.82
CA ARG A 127 16.06 -2.93 -19.03
C ARG A 127 15.38 -2.16 -17.88
N LEU A 128 14.97 -2.85 -16.81
CA LEU A 128 14.22 -2.21 -15.72
C LEU A 128 15.16 -1.55 -14.72
N PRO A 129 14.79 -0.39 -14.15
CA PRO A 129 15.48 0.15 -12.98
C PRO A 129 15.52 -0.92 -11.90
N LYS A 130 16.66 -1.09 -11.24
CA LYS A 130 16.86 -2.15 -10.23
C LYS A 130 15.79 -2.16 -9.14
N ARG A 131 14.97 -1.12 -8.96
CA ARG A 131 13.94 -1.02 -7.91
C ARG A 131 12.53 -1.42 -8.36
N ILE A 132 12.25 -1.56 -9.65
CA ILE A 132 10.93 -1.96 -10.14
C ILE A 132 10.91 -3.46 -10.42
N VAL A 133 9.85 -4.12 -9.96
CA VAL A 133 9.61 -5.56 -10.12
C VAL A 133 8.27 -5.73 -10.84
N ILE A 134 8.21 -6.74 -11.72
CA ILE A 134 6.98 -7.20 -12.35
C ILE A 134 6.84 -8.66 -11.93
N ASP A 135 5.90 -8.93 -11.02
CA ASP A 135 5.61 -10.28 -10.52
C ASP A 135 4.12 -10.57 -10.74
N PRO A 136 3.74 -11.62 -11.49
CA PRO A 136 2.34 -11.99 -11.69
C PRO A 136 1.53 -12.16 -10.39
N ASN A 137 2.20 -12.51 -9.30
CA ASN A 137 1.57 -12.71 -7.99
C ASN A 137 1.40 -11.39 -7.19
N ILE A 138 1.98 -10.29 -7.67
CA ILE A 138 1.90 -8.96 -7.05
C ILE A 138 1.13 -8.03 -8.00
N LEU A 139 0.04 -7.43 -7.51
CA LEU A 139 -0.79 -6.50 -8.29
C LEU A 139 -1.16 -7.04 -9.70
N MET A 140 -1.36 -8.36 -9.84
CA MET A 140 -1.67 -9.03 -11.11
C MET A 140 -0.63 -8.78 -12.22
N GLY A 141 0.65 -8.69 -11.86
CA GLY A 141 1.72 -8.44 -12.83
C GLY A 141 1.89 -6.97 -13.22
N LYS A 142 1.27 -6.03 -12.50
CA LYS A 142 1.58 -4.60 -12.67
C LYS A 142 3.00 -4.30 -12.18
N PRO A 143 3.72 -3.37 -12.82
CA PRO A 143 5.01 -2.90 -12.33
C PRO A 143 4.86 -2.30 -10.94
N SER A 144 5.64 -2.79 -9.98
CA SER A 144 5.58 -2.37 -8.57
C SER A 144 6.98 -2.09 -8.02
N ILE A 145 7.07 -1.25 -7.00
CA ILE A 145 8.32 -0.96 -6.31
C ILE A 145 8.71 -2.17 -5.44
N ARG A 146 9.97 -2.63 -5.55
CA ARG A 146 10.49 -3.79 -4.82
C ARG A 146 10.26 -3.64 -3.31
N GLY A 147 9.78 -4.70 -2.68
CA GLY A 147 9.58 -4.73 -1.22
C GLY A 147 8.37 -3.93 -0.77
N THR A 148 7.59 -3.38 -1.71
CA THR A 148 6.31 -2.72 -1.45
C THR A 148 5.25 -3.31 -2.38
N ARG A 149 3.99 -2.94 -2.15
CA ARG A 149 2.88 -3.23 -3.06
C ARG A 149 2.31 -1.98 -3.68
N LEU A 150 3.18 -0.97 -3.87
CA LEU A 150 2.86 0.26 -4.57
C LEU A 150 3.22 0.10 -6.05
N GLY A 151 2.21 0.22 -6.90
CA GLY A 151 2.38 0.17 -8.35
C GLY A 151 3.09 1.43 -8.85
N VAL A 152 3.86 1.30 -9.93
CA VAL A 152 4.50 2.45 -10.58
C VAL A 152 3.45 3.46 -11.05
N GLU A 153 2.38 2.96 -11.67
CA GLU A 153 1.19 3.75 -12.06
C GLU A 153 0.66 4.58 -10.90
N PHE A 154 0.48 3.97 -9.73
CA PHE A 154 -0.05 4.66 -8.56
C PHE A 154 0.83 5.84 -8.11
N ILE A 155 2.15 5.67 -8.10
CA ILE A 155 3.07 6.76 -7.76
C ILE A 155 3.01 7.89 -8.80
N LEU A 156 2.89 7.53 -10.08
CA LEU A 156 2.73 8.52 -11.16
C LEU A 156 1.40 9.26 -11.04
N ASP A 157 0.32 8.58 -10.65
CA ASP A 157 -1.00 9.20 -10.44
C ASP A 157 -0.97 10.18 -9.27
N LEU A 158 -0.29 9.84 -8.17
CA LEU A 158 -0.12 10.77 -7.04
C LEU A 158 0.64 12.03 -7.49
N LEU A 159 1.74 11.86 -8.22
CA LEU A 159 2.51 12.98 -8.76
C LEU A 159 1.67 13.82 -9.74
N ALA A 160 0.87 13.18 -10.61
CA ALA A 160 -0.02 13.85 -11.55
C ALA A 160 -1.15 14.62 -10.85
N GLN A 161 -1.58 14.17 -9.67
CA GLN A 161 -2.54 14.87 -8.81
C GLN A 161 -1.90 16.02 -8.01
N GLY A 162 -0.63 16.33 -8.24
CA GLY A 162 0.07 17.45 -7.62
C GLY A 162 0.73 17.15 -6.28
N TRP A 163 0.86 15.87 -5.90
CA TRP A 163 1.59 15.51 -4.68
C TRP A 163 3.09 15.77 -4.85
N SER A 164 3.71 16.30 -3.80
CA SER A 164 5.17 16.40 -3.72
C SER A 164 5.80 15.06 -3.32
N GLU A 165 7.06 14.86 -3.71
CA GLU A 165 7.83 13.69 -3.31
C GLU A 165 7.90 13.55 -1.77
N ALA A 166 8.02 14.67 -1.05
CA ALA A 166 8.07 14.71 0.40
C ALA A 166 6.76 14.20 1.03
N GLU A 167 5.60 14.62 0.51
CA GLU A 167 4.31 14.14 0.99
C GLU A 167 4.11 12.65 0.70
N ILE A 168 4.59 12.16 -0.44
CA ILE A 168 4.55 10.73 -0.77
C ILE A 168 5.39 9.96 0.24
N LEU A 169 6.63 10.39 0.52
CA LEU A 169 7.50 9.71 1.49
C LEU A 169 6.95 9.76 2.92
N GLU A 170 6.29 10.86 3.31
CA GLU A 170 5.62 10.98 4.61
C GLU A 170 4.46 10.00 4.74
N ASN A 171 3.66 9.83 3.68
CA ASN A 171 2.47 8.98 3.72
C ASN A 171 2.78 7.51 3.43
N TYR A 172 3.94 7.21 2.84
CA TYR A 172 4.41 5.86 2.55
C TYR A 172 5.86 5.68 3.07
N PRO A 173 6.05 5.50 4.39
CA PRO A 173 7.38 5.46 5.00
C PRO A 173 8.24 4.25 4.59
N SER A 174 7.66 3.26 3.90
CA SER A 174 8.41 2.17 3.27
C SER A 174 9.10 2.58 1.98
N LEU A 175 8.76 3.75 1.42
CA LEU A 175 9.38 4.30 0.24
C LEU A 175 10.62 5.12 0.59
N VAL A 176 11.58 5.09 -0.32
CA VAL A 176 12.67 6.06 -0.36
C VAL A 176 12.61 6.85 -1.65
N LEU A 177 13.29 7.99 -1.68
CA LEU A 177 13.30 8.90 -2.83
C LEU A 177 13.73 8.19 -4.13
N GLU A 178 14.66 7.24 -4.02
CA GLU A 178 15.13 6.46 -5.17
C GLU A 178 14.04 5.58 -5.80
N ASP A 179 12.99 5.22 -5.05
CA ASP A 179 11.87 4.45 -5.58
C ASP A 179 10.95 5.33 -6.45
N ILE A 180 10.72 6.58 -6.04
CA ILE A 180 9.98 7.57 -6.83
C ILE A 180 10.73 7.85 -8.14
N ARG A 181 12.06 8.08 -8.05
CA ARG A 181 12.92 8.25 -9.23
C ARG A 181 12.90 7.02 -10.15
N ALA A 182 12.85 5.82 -9.58
CA ALA A 182 12.73 4.59 -10.38
C ALA A 182 11.38 4.49 -11.10
N CYS A 183 10.29 4.97 -10.50
CA CYS A 183 8.97 5.07 -11.15
C CYS A 183 8.99 6.02 -12.35
N LEU A 184 9.57 7.22 -12.16
CA LEU A 184 9.72 8.20 -13.24
C LEU A 184 10.61 7.67 -14.38
N ALA A 185 11.72 7.01 -14.04
CA ALA A 185 12.61 6.38 -15.02
C ALA A 185 11.91 5.25 -15.79
N TYR A 186 11.08 4.45 -15.11
CA TYR A 186 10.26 3.43 -15.74
C TYR A 186 9.25 4.05 -16.73
N ALA A 187 8.54 5.11 -16.33
CA ALA A 187 7.60 5.81 -17.21
C ALA A 187 8.29 6.36 -18.46
N SER A 188 9.43 7.02 -18.28
CA SER A 188 10.25 7.53 -19.38
C SER A 188 10.67 6.41 -20.35
N ALA A 189 11.19 5.30 -19.83
CA ALA A 189 11.58 4.15 -20.63
C ALA A 189 10.40 3.52 -21.40
N MET A 190 9.19 3.51 -20.81
CA MET A 190 7.98 3.02 -21.47
C MET A 190 7.55 3.93 -22.63
N MET A 191 7.64 5.25 -22.45
CA MET A 191 7.36 6.22 -23.52
C MET A 191 8.39 6.11 -24.65
N ASP A 192 9.67 5.92 -24.32
CA ASP A 192 10.73 5.73 -25.32
C ASP A 192 10.57 4.44 -26.13
N ALA A 193 10.09 3.37 -25.51
CA ALA A 193 9.81 2.10 -26.18
C ALA A 193 8.57 2.18 -27.09
N ALA A 194 7.62 3.07 -26.78
CA ALA A 194 6.38 3.28 -27.51
C ALA A 194 6.50 4.33 -28.64
N LYS A 195 7.72 4.62 -29.12
CA LYS A 195 8.01 5.64 -30.14
C LYS A 195 7.25 5.39 -31.45
N ASP A 196 6.06 5.97 -31.50
CA ASP A 196 5.39 6.44 -32.72
C ASP A 196 4.21 7.39 -32.37
N TYR A 197 4.42 8.52 -31.67
CA TYR A 197 3.28 9.44 -31.39
C TYR A 197 3.56 10.97 -31.32
N PRO A 198 2.66 11.77 -31.94
CA PRO A 198 2.26 13.11 -31.50
C PRO A 198 1.22 13.08 -30.35
N CYS A 199 1.22 14.16 -29.55
CA CYS A 199 0.40 14.36 -28.36
C CYS A 199 -1.12 14.56 -28.68
N PRO A 200 -2.04 13.86 -28.00
CA PRO A 200 -3.47 14.16 -28.06
C PRO A 200 -3.79 15.55 -27.51
N MET A 201 -4.38 16.42 -28.33
CA MET A 201 -4.91 17.74 -27.94
C MET A 201 -6.19 17.65 -27.08
N GLU A 202 -6.19 16.90 -25.99
CA GLU A 202 -7.20 17.02 -24.93
C GLU A 202 -6.54 16.92 -23.54
N LEU A 203 -5.57 17.82 -23.29
CA LEU A 203 -5.12 18.16 -21.93
C LEU A 203 -5.98 19.28 -21.30
N THR A 204 -7.04 19.71 -21.98
CA THR A 204 -8.02 20.69 -21.51
C THR A 204 -9.22 19.94 -20.93
N HIS A 205 -9.32 19.67 -19.64
CA HIS A 205 -10.19 20.49 -18.80
C HIS A 205 -9.94 20.37 -17.27
N ALA A 206 -9.08 19.46 -16.81
CA ALA A 206 -8.90 19.19 -15.37
C ALA A 206 -7.65 19.83 -14.74
N LEU A 207 -6.64 20.22 -15.54
CA LEU A 207 -5.37 20.72 -15.02
C LEU A 207 -5.23 22.26 -14.96
N LEU A 208 -6.28 23.02 -15.32
CA LEU A 208 -6.27 24.50 -15.33
C LEU A 208 -7.45 25.16 -14.58
N SER A 209 -8.18 24.41 -13.73
CA SER A 209 -9.32 24.95 -12.98
C SER A 209 -9.20 24.82 -11.45
N ARG A 210 -7.97 24.82 -10.92
CA ARG A 210 -7.69 25.13 -9.52
C ARG A 210 -6.49 26.05 -9.38
#